data_AF-A0A5K1F0W6-F1
#
_entry.id   AF-A0A5K1F0W6-F1
#
_cell.length_a   1.000
_cell.length_b   1.000
_cell.length_c   1.000
_cell.angle_alpha   90.00
_cell.angle_beta   90.00
_cell.angle_gamma   90.00
#
_symmetry.space_group_name_H-M   'P 1'
#
loop_
_entity.id
_entity.type
_entity.pdbx_description
1 polymer ?
#
loop_
_entity_poly.entity_id
_entity_poly.type
_entity_poly.pdbx_seq_one_letter_code
_entity_poly.pdbx_strand_id
1 'polypeptide(L)' 'VRAVRESKREEYAIDDGLACSPMEEVKQAFDIALRCLEPDPSQRPTMSEVVKMLEQIKSNKESFNA' A
#
# COMPACT_ATOMS: atom_id res chain seq x y z
N VAL A 1 -4.73 -15.77 17.05
CA VAL A 1 -3.81 -15.69 15.89
C VAL A 1 -2.77 -14.62 16.17
N ARG A 2 -1.48 -14.99 16.15
CA ARG A 2 -0.36 -14.17 16.64
C ARG A 2 -0.09 -13.05 15.62
N ALA A 3 -0.40 -11.81 15.97
CA ALA A 3 -0.07 -10.63 15.16
C ALA A 3 1.44 -10.40 15.25
N VAL A 4 2.18 -10.90 14.25
CA VAL A 4 3.61 -10.60 14.10
C VAL A 4 3.71 -9.21 13.46
N ARG A 5 3.70 -8.18 14.29
CA ARG A 5 4.03 -6.80 13.92
C ARG A 5 5.54 -6.63 14.08
N GLU A 6 6.27 -6.97 13.03
CA GLU A 6 7.68 -6.60 12.90
C GLU A 6 7.75 -5.28 12.13
N SER A 7 8.31 -4.25 12.77
CA SER A 7 8.51 -2.89 12.24
C SER A 7 9.53 -2.80 11.09
N LYS A 8 9.78 -3.91 10.38
CA LYS A 8 10.79 -4.06 9.31
C LYS A 8 10.26 -4.69 8.02
N ARG A 9 8.93 -4.85 7.85
CA ARG A 9 8.37 -5.60 6.71
C ARG A 9 8.56 -4.96 5.33
N GLU A 10 8.69 -3.65 5.26
CA GLU A 10 8.68 -2.94 3.99
C GLU A 10 9.93 -3.24 3.14
N GLU A 11 11.10 -3.37 3.78
CA GLU A 11 12.38 -3.67 3.10
C GLU A 11 12.48 -5.10 2.52
N TYR A 12 11.57 -6.01 2.91
CA TYR A 12 11.58 -7.41 2.46
C TYR A 12 10.33 -7.83 1.70
N ALA A 13 9.27 -7.01 1.70
CA ALA A 13 8.00 -7.35 1.06
C ALA A 13 7.96 -6.93 -0.42
N ILE A 14 8.78 -5.95 -0.81
CA ILE A 14 8.87 -5.45 -2.18
C ILE A 14 10.13 -6.07 -2.80
N ASP A 15 9.95 -6.86 -3.85
CA ASP A 15 11.06 -7.46 -4.59
C ASP A 15 11.77 -6.38 -5.43
N ASP A 16 13.00 -6.04 -5.06
CA ASP A 16 13.84 -5.07 -5.76
C ASP A 16 14.14 -5.47 -7.22
N GLY A 17 13.99 -6.76 -7.55
CA GLY A 17 14.07 -7.28 -8.92
C GLY A 17 12.91 -6.88 -9.82
N LEU A 18 11.83 -6.30 -9.27
CA LEU A 18 10.70 -5.71 -10.01
C LEU A 18 11.07 -4.35 -10.63
N ALA A 19 12.24 -4.23 -11.24
CA ALA A 19 12.82 -2.99 -11.78
C ALA A 19 11.96 -2.25 -12.82
N CYS A 20 10.88 -2.87 -13.34
CA CYS A 20 9.94 -2.29 -14.29
C CYS A 20 8.66 -1.74 -13.62
N SER A 21 8.48 -1.95 -12.32
CA SER A 21 7.31 -1.44 -11.59
C SER A 21 7.61 -0.07 -10.98
N PRO A 22 6.68 0.89 -11.08
CA PRO A 22 6.82 2.17 -10.39
C PRO A 22 6.82 1.94 -8.87
N MET A 23 8.01 1.91 -8.27
CA MET A 23 8.20 1.55 -6.87
C MET A 23 7.37 2.42 -5.91
N GLU A 24 7.12 3.68 -6.26
CA GLU A 24 6.30 4.58 -5.43
C GLU A 24 4.85 4.08 -5.32
N GLU A 25 4.27 3.60 -6.42
CA GLU A 25 2.90 3.10 -6.45
C GLU A 25 2.78 1.78 -5.69
N VAL A 26 3.83 0.95 -5.77
CA VAL A 26 3.92 -0.31 -5.01
C VAL A 26 4.03 -0.02 -3.51
N LYS A 27 4.83 0.96 -3.10
CA LYS A 27 4.92 1.40 -1.69
C LYS A 27 3.59 1.94 -1.19
N GLN A 28 2.93 2.81 -1.96
CA GLN A 28 1.61 3.32 -1.61
C GLN A 28 0.56 2.21 -1.47
N ALA A 29 0.57 1.21 -2.36
CA ALA A 29 -0.31 0.06 -2.27
C ALA A 29 0.02 -0.81 -1.03
N PHE A 30 1.30 -0.96 -0.69
CA PHE A 30 1.74 -1.65 0.52
C PHE A 30 1.25 -0.95 1.79
N ASP A 31 1.32 0.38 1.86
CA ASP A 31 0.79 1.17 2.97
C ASP A 31 -0.73 1.02 3.14
N ILE A 32 -1.47 0.91 2.04
CA ILE A 32 -2.92 0.61 2.10
C ILE A 32 -3.12 -0.79 2.68
N ALA A 33 -2.36 -1.79 2.21
CA ALA A 33 -2.46 -3.15 2.71
C ALA A 33 -2.14 -3.23 4.21
N LEU A 34 -1.14 -2.49 4.71
CA LEU A 34 -0.83 -2.41 6.13
C LEU A 34 -2.00 -1.85 6.95
N ARG A 35 -2.66 -0.79 6.47
CA ARG A 35 -3.86 -0.23 7.11
C ARG A 35 -5.03 -1.22 7.14
N CYS A 36 -5.23 -2.00 6.08
CA CYS A 36 -6.23 -3.07 6.04
C CYS A 36 -5.96 -4.19 7.06
N LEU A 37 -4.70 -4.37 7.45
CA LEU A 37 -4.25 -5.40 8.38
C LEU A 37 -4.14 -4.89 9.83
N GLU A 38 -4.68 -3.71 10.14
CA GLU A 38 -4.65 -3.16 11.50
C GLU A 38 -5.19 -4.19 12.52
N PRO A 39 -4.47 -4.44 13.64
CA PRO A 39 -4.89 -5.42 14.63
C PRO A 39 -6.25 -5.08 15.24
N ASP A 40 -6.53 -3.79 15.43
CA ASP A 40 -7.82 -3.29 15.85
C ASP A 40 -8.76 -3.20 14.63
N PRO A 41 -9.85 -4.00 14.57
CA PRO A 41 -10.79 -3.97 13.45
C PRO A 41 -11.46 -2.61 13.25
N SER A 42 -11.59 -1.80 14.31
CA SER A 42 -12.20 -0.46 14.24
C SER A 42 -11.32 0.57 13.54
N GLN A 43 -10.02 0.30 13.44
CA GLN A 43 -9.03 1.17 12.78
C GLN A 43 -8.82 0.79 11.30
N ARG A 44 -9.39 -0.33 10.84
CA ARG A 44 -9.29 -0.74 9.44
C ARG A 44 -10.16 0.17 8.58
N PRO A 45 -9.67 0.58 7.40
CA PRO A 45 -10.50 1.30 6.45
C PRO A 45 -11.66 0.43 5.95
N THR A 46 -12.78 1.08 5.65
CA THR A 46 -13.89 0.46 4.92
C THR A 46 -13.47 0.12 3.49
N MET A 47 -14.11 -0.86 2.85
CA MET A 47 -13.78 -1.22 1.47
C MET A 47 -13.99 -0.05 0.48
N SER A 48 -14.92 0.86 0.76
CA SER A 48 -15.12 2.06 -0.06
C SER A 48 -13.95 3.06 0.10
N GLU A 49 -13.38 3.21 1.30
CA GLU A 49 -12.17 3.99 1.51
C GLU A 49 -10.96 3.35 0.83
N VAL A 50 -10.80 2.02 0.94
CA VAL A 50 -9.72 1.29 0.26
C VAL A 50 -9.74 1.53 -1.25
N VAL A 51 -10.92 1.44 -1.88
CA VAL A 51 -11.05 1.71 -3.33
C VAL A 51 -10.64 3.14 -3.66
N LYS A 52 -11.12 4.14 -2.90
CA LYS A 52 -10.73 5.55 -3.12
C LYS A 52 -9.22 5.75 -3.01
N MET A 53 -8.57 5.12 -2.03
CA MET A 53 -7.12 5.21 -1.86
C MET A 53 -6.37 4.56 -3.03
N LEU A 54 -6.84 3.41 -3.52
CA LEU A 54 -6.24 2.74 -4.67
C LEU A 54 -6.43 3.52 -5.98
N GLU A 55 -7.55 4.23 -6.14
CA GLU A 55 -7.79 5.12 -7.28
C GLU A 55 -6.81 6.31 -7.29
N GLN A 56 -6.49 6.86 -6.12
CA GLN A 56 -5.53 7.96 -5.98
C GLN A 56 -4.10 7.58 -6.43
N ILE A 57 -3.68 6.33 -6.23
CA ILE A 57 -2.38 5.84 -6.72
C ILE A 57 -2.31 5.94 -8.26
N LYS A 58 -3.43 5.69 -8.96
CA LYS A 58 -3.47 5.72 -10.43
C LYS A 58 -3.45 7.15 -11.00
N SER A 59 -4.00 8.12 -10.28
CA SER A 59 -4.10 9.51 -10.75
C SER A 59 -2.77 10.27 -10.79
N ASN A 60 -1.75 9.82 -10.06
CA ASN A 60 -0.40 10.43 -10.12
C ASN A 60 0.32 10.24 -11.47
N LYS A 61 -0.20 9.38 -12.37
CA LYS A 61 0.32 9.23 -13.74
C LYS A 61 -0.11 10.35 -14.70
N GLU A 62 -1.17 11.08 -14.41
CA GLU A 62 -1.68 12.13 -15.32
C GLU A 62 -0.98 13.48 -15.16
N SER A 63 -0.22 13.69 -14.09
CA SER A 63 0.45 14.97 -13.79
C SER A 63 1.88 15.10 -14.34
N PHE A 64 2.45 14.03 -14.90
CA PHE A 64 3.82 14.01 -15.44
C PHE A 64 3.91 13.92 -16.97
N ASN A 65 2.76 14.06 -17.67
CA ASN A 65 2.68 14.21 -19.12
C ASN A 65 2.20 15.62 -19.51
N ALA A 66 2.86 16.65 -18.97
CA ALA A 66 2.72 18.04 -19.41
C ALA A 66 4.10 18.62 -19.73
#